data_AF-A0A3E4Z3L2-F1
#
_entry.id   AF-A0A3E4Z3L2-F1
#
_cell.length_a   1.000
_cell.length_b   1.000
_cell.length_c   1.000
_cell.angle_alpha   90.00
_cell.angle_beta   90.00
_cell.angle_gamma   90.00
#
_symmetry.space_group_name_H-M   'P 1'
#
loop_
_entity.id
_entity.type
_entity.pdbx_description
1 polymer ?
#
loop_
_entity_poly.entity_id
_entity_poly.type
_entity_poly.pdbx_seq_one_letter_code
_entity_poly.pdbx_strand_id
1 'polypeptide(L)'
;MNYSDFIYDFNLYLCERFGYRNCCSVMHNANGICVSVHVGEMDLYIRFWEYSCGVGSIPDWSIIIVRSNFKRNQQENLKDLARFFKEYAPRYGYKYLCTEDDDYKYYQTLGLKLIHRGFFRQYNYGLPLKELNV
;
A
#
# COMPACT_ATOMS: atom_id res chain seq x y z
N MET A 1 -10.66 13.79 3.04
CA MET A 1 -11.13 12.43 2.69
C MET A 1 -11.86 11.85 3.90
N ASN A 2 -12.93 11.06 3.74
CA ASN A 2 -13.47 10.28 4.86
C ASN A 2 -12.66 8.98 4.98
N TYR A 3 -11.64 8.98 5.84
CA TYR A 3 -10.82 7.79 6.06
C TYR A 3 -11.64 6.61 6.61
N SER A 4 -12.72 6.87 7.35
CA SER A 4 -13.54 5.81 7.94
C SER A 4 -14.16 4.91 6.86
N ASP A 5 -14.61 5.49 5.74
CA ASP A 5 -15.22 4.72 4.65
C ASP A 5 -14.16 3.87 3.93
N PHE A 6 -12.98 4.43 3.66
CA PHE A 6 -11.89 3.67 3.03
C PHE A 6 -11.37 2.54 3.92
N ILE A 7 -11.21 2.80 5.21
CA ILE A 7 -10.79 1.79 6.19
C ILE A 7 -11.86 0.71 6.35
N TYR A 8 -13.14 1.06 6.23
CA TYR A 8 -14.22 0.08 6.21
C TYR A 8 -14.12 -0.84 4.99
N ASP A 9 -13.99 -0.28 3.79
CA ASP A 9 -13.80 -1.07 2.56
C ASP A 9 -12.55 -1.95 2.63
N PHE A 10 -11.46 -1.44 3.22
CA PHE A 10 -10.24 -2.23 3.41
C PHE A 10 -10.42 -3.36 4.43
N ASN A 11 -11.09 -3.12 5.56
CA ASN A 11 -11.43 -4.19 6.50
C ASN A 11 -12.36 -5.23 5.87
N LEU A 12 -13.30 -4.81 5.02
CA LEU A 12 -14.19 -5.71 4.29
C LEU A 12 -13.39 -6.60 3.35
N TYR A 13 -12.47 -6.03 2.56
CA TYR A 13 -11.55 -6.79 1.72
C TYR A 13 -10.77 -7.85 2.53
N LEU A 14 -10.19 -7.45 3.67
CA LEU A 14 -9.45 -8.38 4.53
C LEU A 14 -10.34 -9.50 5.10
N CYS A 15 -11.60 -9.19 5.42
CA CYS A 15 -12.58 -10.15 5.89
C CYS A 15 -12.98 -11.12 4.77
N GLU A 16 -13.28 -10.65 3.57
CA GLU A 16 -13.71 -11.47 2.45
C GLU A 16 -12.59 -12.35 1.92
N ARG A 17 -11.37 -11.81 1.82
CA ARG A 17 -10.23 -12.52 1.23
C ARG A 17 -9.53 -13.46 2.22
N PHE A 18 -9.43 -13.06 3.48
CA PHE A 18 -8.62 -13.76 4.49
C PHE A 18 -9.39 -14.16 5.76
N GLY A 19 -10.66 -13.76 5.90
CA GLY A 19 -11.46 -14.05 7.10
C GLY A 19 -11.11 -13.19 8.32
N TYR A 20 -10.26 -12.17 8.17
CA TYR A 20 -9.84 -11.32 9.28
C TYR A 20 -10.73 -10.09 9.42
N ARG A 21 -11.33 -9.90 10.60
CA ARG A 21 -12.26 -8.81 10.89
C ARG A 21 -11.64 -7.76 11.78
N ASN A 22 -11.87 -6.48 11.48
CA ASN A 22 -11.50 -5.33 12.31
C ASN A 22 -10.03 -5.38 12.79
N CYS A 23 -9.13 -5.75 11.89
CA CYS A 23 -7.72 -5.99 12.21
C CYS A 23 -6.80 -4.82 11.85
N CYS A 24 -7.35 -3.77 11.22
CA CYS A 24 -6.63 -2.54 10.92
C CYS A 24 -6.45 -1.68 12.17
N SER A 25 -5.19 -1.39 12.51
CA SER A 25 -4.83 -0.29 13.40
C SER A 25 -4.46 0.93 12.56
N VAL A 26 -5.06 2.09 12.87
CA VAL A 26 -4.91 3.32 12.07
C VAL A 26 -4.24 4.39 12.90
N MET A 27 -3.20 5.00 12.34
CA MET A 27 -2.48 6.13 12.94
C MET A 27 -2.48 7.31 11.98
N HIS A 28 -2.99 8.45 12.43
CA HIS A 28 -2.94 9.70 11.66
C HIS A 28 -1.56 10.34 11.74
N ASN A 29 -1.14 10.97 10.65
CA ASN A 29 0.10 11.74 10.58
C ASN A 29 -0.11 12.98 9.69
N ALA A 30 0.92 13.82 9.58
CA ALA A 30 0.85 15.07 8.82
C ALA A 30 0.62 14.86 7.31
N ASN A 31 0.96 13.69 6.76
CA ASN A 31 0.87 13.38 5.34
C ASN A 31 -0.40 12.60 4.98
N GLY A 32 -1.15 12.10 5.98
CA GLY A 32 -2.34 11.26 5.80
C GLY A 32 -2.48 10.24 6.95
N ILE A 33 -2.58 8.96 6.60
CA ILE A 33 -2.70 7.87 7.60
C ILE A 33 -1.69 6.75 7.35
N CYS A 34 -1.38 6.01 8.41
CA CYS A 34 -0.72 4.71 8.34
C CYS A 34 -1.70 3.65 8.83
N VAL A 35 -1.74 2.51 8.14
CA VAL A 35 -2.51 1.35 8.55
C VAL A 35 -1.53 0.20 8.79
N SER A 36 -1.62 -0.41 9.97
CA SER A 36 -0.95 -1.66 10.27
C SER A 36 -1.97 -2.77 10.48
N VAL A 37 -1.64 -3.96 9.99
CA VAL A 37 -2.43 -5.16 10.21
C VAL A 37 -1.48 -6.26 10.64
N HIS A 38 -1.68 -6.79 11.85
CA HIS A 38 -0.86 -7.87 12.38
C HIS A 38 -1.76 -8.96 12.92
N VAL A 39 -2.07 -9.95 12.08
CA VAL A 39 -3.02 -11.02 12.41
C VAL A 39 -2.65 -12.33 11.71
N GLY A 40 -2.56 -13.41 12.49
CA GLY A 40 -2.33 -14.76 12.00
C GLY A 40 -1.07 -14.91 11.13
N GLU A 41 -1.30 -15.07 9.83
CA GLU A 41 -0.24 -15.25 8.83
C GLU A 41 0.05 -13.99 8.00
N MET A 42 -0.46 -12.83 8.42
CA MET A 42 -0.38 -11.57 7.68
C MET A 42 0.19 -10.43 8.55
N ASP A 43 1.20 -9.74 8.02
CA ASP A 43 1.81 -8.54 8.60
C ASP A 43 1.94 -7.46 7.53
N LEU A 44 1.02 -6.48 7.56
CA LEU A 44 0.97 -5.35 6.63
C LEU A 44 1.29 -4.05 7.36
N TYR A 45 2.06 -3.20 6.70
CA TYR A 45 2.23 -1.80 7.08
C TYR A 45 2.20 -0.94 5.82
N ILE A 46 1.15 -0.14 5.70
CA ILE A 46 0.83 0.61 4.49
C ILE A 46 0.57 2.06 4.87
N ARG A 47 1.21 3.00 4.18
CA ARG A 47 0.94 4.44 4.33
C ARG A 47 0.00 4.88 3.22
N PHE A 48 -0.91 5.76 3.57
CA PHE A 48 -1.82 6.40 2.63
C PHE A 48 -1.58 7.90 2.71
N TRP A 49 -0.74 8.40 1.82
CA TRP A 49 -0.32 9.81 1.80
C TRP A 49 -1.19 10.61 0.83
N GLU A 50 -1.81 11.67 1.34
CA GLU A 50 -2.49 12.68 0.52
C GLU A 50 -1.50 13.74 0.04
N TYR A 51 -0.51 14.07 0.87
CA TYR A 51 0.52 15.06 0.58
C TYR A 51 1.89 14.55 1.02
N SER A 52 2.87 14.54 0.12
CA SER A 52 4.19 13.99 0.38
C SER A 52 5.23 15.03 0.79
N CYS A 53 4.98 16.33 0.59
CA CYS A 53 5.98 17.40 0.74
C CYS A 53 7.29 17.15 -0.06
N GLY A 54 7.27 16.30 -1.10
CA GLY A 54 8.48 15.88 -1.81
C GLY A 54 9.34 14.83 -1.08
N VAL A 55 8.89 14.30 0.06
CA VAL A 55 9.58 13.25 0.82
C VAL A 55 9.70 11.99 -0.04
N GLY A 56 10.92 11.47 -0.17
CA GLY A 56 11.22 10.24 -0.90
C GLY A 56 10.91 10.29 -2.40
N SER A 57 10.69 11.48 -2.97
CA SER A 57 10.18 11.67 -4.35
C SER A 57 8.87 10.90 -4.63
N ILE A 58 8.09 10.61 -3.59
CA ILE A 58 6.81 9.93 -3.71
C ILE A 58 5.75 10.97 -4.13
N PRO A 59 4.91 10.69 -5.15
CA PRO A 59 3.84 11.61 -5.55
C PRO A 59 2.81 11.81 -4.43
N ASP A 60 2.10 12.93 -4.48
CA ASP A 60 0.88 13.11 -3.68
C ASP A 60 -0.17 12.06 -4.06
N TRP A 61 -1.10 11.78 -3.14
CA TRP A 61 -2.14 10.76 -3.33
C TRP A 61 -1.58 9.36 -3.60
N SER A 62 -0.58 8.96 -2.82
CA SER A 62 0.11 7.67 -2.94
C SER A 62 -0.28 6.68 -1.85
N ILE A 63 -0.46 5.42 -2.25
CA ILE A 63 -0.49 4.26 -1.37
C ILE A 63 0.91 3.69 -1.35
N ILE A 64 1.52 3.58 -0.17
CA ILE A 64 2.91 3.17 -0.02
C ILE A 64 2.94 1.88 0.79
N ILE A 65 3.27 0.78 0.12
CA ILE A 65 3.52 -0.50 0.78
C ILE A 65 4.92 -0.45 1.39
N VAL A 66 4.98 -0.31 2.71
CA VAL A 66 6.24 -0.36 3.47
C VAL A 66 6.53 -1.81 3.88
N ARG A 67 5.48 -2.56 4.22
CA ARG A 67 5.57 -3.99 4.53
C ARG A 67 4.32 -4.69 4.05
N SER A 68 4.49 -5.81 3.36
CA SER A 68 3.39 -6.67 2.96
C SER A 68 3.83 -8.12 3.03
N ASN A 69 3.73 -8.73 4.22
CA ASN A 69 4.14 -10.12 4.43
C ASN A 69 2.91 -11.02 4.61
N PHE A 70 2.75 -11.97 3.71
CA PHE A 70 1.79 -13.07 3.76
C PHE A 70 2.58 -14.38 3.82
N LYS A 71 2.40 -15.20 4.87
CA LYS A 71 3.18 -16.44 5.03
C LYS A 71 2.90 -17.47 3.92
N ARG A 72 1.74 -17.40 3.28
CA ARG A 72 1.34 -18.26 2.15
C ARG A 72 1.03 -17.41 0.92
N ASN A 73 1.35 -17.96 -0.25
CA ASN A 73 1.03 -17.38 -1.56
C ASN A 73 1.41 -15.89 -1.68
N GLN A 74 2.58 -15.51 -1.13
CA GLN A 74 3.05 -14.13 -1.00
C GLN A 74 2.84 -13.30 -2.27
N GLN A 75 3.28 -13.81 -3.43
CA GLN A 75 3.18 -13.06 -4.69
C GLN A 75 1.75 -12.89 -5.17
N GLU A 76 0.91 -13.92 -5.04
CA GLU A 76 -0.49 -13.88 -5.46
C GLU A 76 -1.30 -12.94 -4.56
N ASN A 77 -1.11 -13.03 -3.24
CA ASN A 77 -1.78 -12.17 -2.27
C ASN A 77 -1.33 -10.71 -2.40
N LEU A 78 -0.06 -10.46 -2.70
CA LEU A 78 0.43 -9.11 -2.98
C LEU A 78 -0.20 -8.53 -4.26
N LYS A 79 -0.35 -9.33 -5.32
CA LYS A 79 -1.04 -8.89 -6.56
C LYS A 79 -2.53 -8.63 -6.31
N ASP A 80 -3.17 -9.48 -5.51
CA ASP A 80 -4.57 -9.33 -5.14
C ASP A 80 -4.80 -8.05 -4.32
N LEU A 81 -3.94 -7.77 -3.33
CA LEU A 81 -3.94 -6.52 -2.58
C LEU A 81 -3.74 -5.30 -3.49
N ALA A 82 -2.81 -5.37 -4.45
CA ALA A 82 -2.62 -4.31 -5.42
C ALA A 82 -3.83 -4.11 -6.35
N ARG A 83 -4.54 -5.19 -6.71
CA ARG A 83 -5.77 -5.13 -7.50
C ARG A 83 -6.89 -4.45 -6.72
N PHE A 84 -7.06 -4.79 -5.44
CA PHE A 84 -7.99 -4.08 -4.55
C PHE A 84 -7.70 -2.57 -4.55
N PHE A 85 -6.44 -2.17 -4.36
CA PHE A 85 -6.08 -0.75 -4.39
C PHE A 85 -6.34 -0.10 -5.74
N LYS A 86 -6.05 -0.78 -6.85
CA LYS A 86 -6.30 -0.29 -8.20
C LYS A 86 -7.80 -0.02 -8.44
N GLU A 87 -8.68 -0.86 -7.93
CA GLU A 87 -10.13 -0.78 -8.17
C GLU A 87 -10.86 0.17 -7.22
N TYR A 88 -10.48 0.17 -5.93
CA TYR A 88 -11.24 0.88 -4.89
C TYR A 88 -10.61 2.21 -4.48
N ALA A 89 -9.29 2.27 -4.37
CA ALA A 89 -8.62 3.47 -3.84
C ALA A 89 -8.81 4.75 -4.70
N PRO A 90 -8.99 4.68 -6.04
CA PRO A 90 -9.30 5.87 -6.84
C PRO A 90 -10.60 6.57 -6.42
N ARG A 91 -11.57 5.87 -5.85
CA ARG A 91 -12.83 6.46 -5.34
C ARG A 91 -12.59 7.45 -4.20
N TYR A 92 -11.50 7.24 -3.48
CA TYR A 92 -11.09 8.10 -2.36
C TYR A 92 -10.10 9.18 -2.82
N GLY A 93 -9.50 9.04 -4.01
CA GLY A 93 -8.60 10.03 -4.59
C GLY A 93 -7.14 9.59 -4.69
N TYR A 94 -6.80 8.39 -4.22
CA TYR A 94 -5.47 7.80 -4.42
C TYR A 94 -5.20 7.52 -5.90
N LYS A 95 -3.98 7.81 -6.34
CA LYS A 95 -3.59 7.78 -7.76
C LYS A 95 -2.39 6.89 -8.03
N TYR A 96 -1.54 6.66 -7.04
CA TYR A 96 -0.29 5.94 -7.21
C TYR A 96 -0.17 4.79 -6.20
N LEU A 97 0.46 3.70 -6.63
CA LEU A 97 0.95 2.65 -5.75
C LEU A 97 2.47 2.69 -5.75
N CYS A 98 3.04 2.75 -4.56
CA CYS A 98 4.46 2.89 -4.31
C CYS A 98 4.95 1.85 -3.31
N THR A 99 6.26 1.64 -3.29
CA THR A 99 6.98 0.94 -2.23
C THR A 99 8.09 1.85 -1.71
N GLU A 100 8.35 1.80 -0.42
CA GLU A 100 9.39 2.57 0.27
C GLU A 100 10.38 1.60 0.87
N ASP A 101 11.68 1.82 0.63
CA ASP A 101 12.77 0.97 1.14
C ASP A 101 12.56 -0.53 0.84
N ASP A 102 12.21 -0.82 -0.41
CA ASP A 102 11.68 -2.13 -0.83
C ASP A 102 12.75 -3.22 -1.04
N ASP A 103 13.43 -3.58 0.05
CA ASP A 103 14.37 -4.70 0.09
C ASP A 103 13.69 -6.07 -0.15
N TYR A 104 12.38 -6.14 0.08
CA TYR A 104 11.56 -7.33 -0.15
C TYR A 104 11.22 -7.55 -1.64
N LYS A 105 11.58 -6.62 -2.52
CA LYS A 105 11.39 -6.69 -3.97
C LYS A 105 9.92 -6.78 -4.39
N TYR A 106 9.02 -6.15 -3.65
CA TYR A 106 7.60 -6.04 -4.03
C TYR A 106 7.45 -5.38 -5.40
N TYR A 107 8.31 -4.41 -5.73
CA TYR A 107 8.37 -3.75 -7.02
C TYR A 107 8.50 -4.71 -8.21
N GLN A 108 9.21 -5.84 -8.04
CA GLN A 108 9.34 -6.84 -9.10
C GLN A 108 8.03 -7.59 -9.34
N THR A 109 7.35 -7.96 -8.24
CA THR A 109 6.08 -8.70 -8.30
C THR A 109 4.97 -7.83 -8.89
N LEU A 110 4.99 -6.54 -8.58
CA LEU A 110 3.98 -5.55 -8.98
C LEU A 110 4.36 -4.77 -10.26
N GLY A 111 5.55 -4.99 -10.81
CA GLY A 111 6.05 -4.30 -12.00
C GLY A 111 6.27 -2.79 -11.81
N LEU A 112 6.56 -2.34 -10.58
CA LEU A 112 6.75 -0.92 -10.27
C LEU A 112 8.07 -0.38 -10.84
N LYS A 113 8.09 0.90 -11.20
CA LYS A 113 9.27 1.58 -11.73
C LYS A 113 9.98 2.34 -10.62
N LEU A 114 11.31 2.37 -10.70
CA LEU A 114 12.12 3.14 -9.77
C LEU A 114 11.78 4.65 -9.89
N ILE A 115 11.44 5.29 -8.77
CA ILE A 115 11.12 6.72 -8.70
C ILE A 115 12.16 7.53 -7.90
N HIS A 116 12.87 6.88 -6.97
CA HIS A 116 13.88 7.54 -6.15
C HIS A 116 15.08 6.64 -5.88
N ARG A 117 16.28 7.22 -5.96
CA ARG A 117 17.53 6.60 -5.46
C ARG A 117 18.05 7.41 -4.28
N GLY A 118 17.78 6.92 -3.08
CA GLY A 118 18.31 7.46 -1.84
C GLY A 118 19.72 6.97 -1.56
N PHE A 119 20.31 7.52 -0.50
CA PHE A 119 21.55 7.02 0.09
C PHE A 119 21.30 5.67 0.78
N PHE A 120 22.35 4.86 0.97
CA PHE A 120 22.28 3.56 1.65
C PHE A 120 21.28 2.54 1.06
N ARG A 121 21.07 2.57 -0.27
CA ARG A 121 20.16 1.66 -1.01
C ARG A 121 18.66 1.84 -0.70
N GLN A 122 18.28 2.98 -0.13
CA GLN A 122 16.87 3.34 0.03
C GLN A 122 16.27 3.67 -1.34
N TYR A 123 15.63 2.67 -1.95
CA TYR A 123 14.99 2.79 -3.25
C TYR A 123 13.49 2.81 -3.10
N ASN A 124 12.86 3.83 -3.68
CA ASN A 124 11.41 3.89 -3.77
C ASN A 124 11.00 3.57 -5.20
N TYR A 125 9.94 2.79 -5.32
CA TYR A 125 9.35 2.42 -6.59
C TYR A 125 7.90 2.88 -6.62
N GLY A 126 7.34 3.15 -7.79
CA GLY A 126 5.96 3.51 -7.91
C GLY A 126 5.45 3.58 -9.34
N LEU A 127 4.13 3.47 -9.47
CA LEU A 127 3.39 3.64 -10.71
C LEU A 127 2.00 4.23 -10.44
N PRO A 128 1.40 4.94 -11.41
CA PRO A 128 -0.02 5.24 -11.38
C PRO A 128 -0.84 3.96 -11.28
N LEU A 129 -1.90 3.96 -10.46
CA LEU A 129 -2.79 2.80 -10.28
C LEU A 129 -3.36 2.29 -11.61
N LYS A 130 -3.71 3.22 -12.51
CA LYS A 130 -4.23 2.91 -13.86
C LYS A 130 -3.23 2.14 -14.74
N GLU A 131 -1.93 2.21 -14.44
CA GLU A 131 -0.85 1.57 -15.19
C GLU A 131 -0.38 0.25 -14.55
N LEU A 132 -0.91 -0.13 -13.38
CA LEU A 132 -0.59 -1.40 -12.75
C LEU A 132 -1.08 -2.58 -13.61
N ASN A 133 -0.20 -3.51 -13.92
CA ASN A 133 -0.50 -4.73 -14.67
C ASN A 133 -0.70 -5.93 -13.72
N VAL A 134 -1.78 -5.88 -12.94
CA VAL A 134 -2.21 -6.89 -11.95
C VAL A 134 -3.66 -7.29 -12.14
#